data_AF-C3YKQ4-F1
#
_entry.id   AF-C3YKQ4-F1
#
_cell.length_a   1.000
_cell.length_b   1.000
_cell.length_c   1.000
_cell.angle_alpha   90.00
_cell.angle_beta   90.00
_cell.angle_gamma   90.00
#
_symmetry.space_group_name_H-M   'P 1'
#
loop_
_entity.id
_entity.type
_entity.pdbx_description
1 polymer ?
#
loop_
_entity_poly.entity_id
_entity_poly.type
_entity_poly.pdbx_seq_one_letter_code
_entity_poly.pdbx_strand_id
1 'polypeptide(L)'
;MAAARGRDAIVKVVRAVEGASISAGSIIMYVQMATSTIRYGMGVTQEVGMDFQNMGAKKVCLMTDKTVGKLPPMQIVLEAMTKAGINFEVYDNIRVEPTDSRSLDDDMLLPFPSFEKWPRHSHRHVRDCQPDIFGNATHETFPAHRNSNITVPSTTRYFVTKVVDSLDKVKNGYGHYTVINNPLRTFSVVEPGGSNGCIEHRRRTVENTSQARTCHVAVNAGFFNTHTGACLGNLVTDGKRIQDSGGIQNANFGIRKDGTIVVG
;
A
#
# COMPACT_ATOMS: atom_id res chain seq x y z
N MET A 1 -8.57 6.49 13.59
CA MET A 1 -7.11 6.30 13.46
C MET A 1 -6.81 5.75 12.08
N ALA A 2 -6.24 6.55 11.19
CA ALA A 2 -5.80 6.08 9.87
C ALA A 2 -4.31 6.41 9.72
N ALA A 3 -3.48 5.63 10.43
CA ALA A 3 -2.07 5.53 10.08
C ALA A 3 -2.01 4.74 8.76
N ALA A 4 -1.18 5.18 7.82
CA ALA A 4 -0.78 4.35 6.70
C ALA A 4 -0.08 3.11 7.29
N ARG A 5 -0.71 1.93 7.16
CA ARG A 5 -0.24 0.70 7.80
C ARG A 5 0.66 -0.08 6.86
N GLY A 6 1.77 -0.56 7.43
CA GLY A 6 2.84 -1.27 6.74
C GLY A 6 2.31 -2.51 6.04
N ARG A 7 2.48 -2.54 4.72
CA ARG A 7 2.26 -3.71 3.87
C ARG A 7 3.64 -4.32 3.61
N ASP A 8 3.90 -5.51 4.15
CA ASP A 8 5.08 -6.28 3.76
C ASP A 8 4.88 -6.74 2.32
N ALA A 9 5.82 -6.45 1.42
CA ALA A 9 5.80 -6.93 0.04
C ALA A 9 7.16 -6.75 -0.63
N ILE A 10 7.31 -7.36 -1.81
CA ILE A 10 8.30 -6.94 -2.82
C ILE A 10 8.08 -5.45 -3.08
N VAL A 11 9.13 -4.61 -3.05
CA VAL A 11 8.94 -3.15 -3.04
C VAL A 11 9.20 -2.57 -4.44
N LYS A 12 8.25 -1.77 -4.94
CA LYS A 12 8.50 -0.87 -6.06
C LYS A 12 9.04 0.44 -5.51
N VAL A 13 10.23 0.80 -5.95
CA VAL A 13 11.00 1.93 -5.46
C VAL A 13 11.22 2.94 -6.57
N VAL A 14 11.10 4.21 -6.22
CA VAL A 14 11.65 5.32 -7.00
C VAL A 14 12.91 5.84 -6.32
N ARG A 15 14.04 5.79 -7.01
CA ARG A 15 15.32 6.34 -6.60
C ARG A 15 15.46 7.79 -7.05
N ALA A 16 15.93 8.65 -6.16
CA ALA A 16 16.30 10.02 -6.50
C ALA A 16 17.60 10.05 -7.33
N VAL A 17 17.61 10.88 -8.38
CA VAL A 17 18.82 11.31 -9.09
C VAL A 17 18.86 12.84 -8.97
N GLU A 18 20.02 13.41 -8.64
CA GLU A 18 20.18 14.83 -8.28
C GLU A 18 19.90 15.83 -9.45
N GLY A 19 18.95 16.79 -9.25
CA GLY A 19 19.07 18.25 -9.58
C GLY A 19 18.41 18.90 -10.84
N ALA A 20 17.35 19.78 -10.71
CA ALA A 20 16.43 20.55 -11.70
C ALA A 20 14.97 20.13 -12.29
N SER A 21 13.87 20.73 -11.77
CA SER A 21 12.59 21.26 -12.41
C SER A 21 11.67 20.48 -13.42
N ILE A 22 10.54 21.05 -13.92
CA ILE A 22 9.24 20.34 -14.24
C ILE A 22 8.62 20.68 -15.62
N SER A 23 7.99 19.71 -16.34
CA SER A 23 6.68 19.85 -17.08
C SER A 23 6.08 18.50 -17.54
N ALA A 24 4.78 18.47 -17.89
CA ALA A 24 3.79 17.42 -17.61
C ALA A 24 3.60 16.27 -18.63
N GLY A 25 3.25 15.07 -18.11
CA GLY A 25 2.74 13.91 -18.86
C GLY A 25 2.77 12.64 -17.99
N SER A 26 1.65 12.31 -17.32
CA SER A 26 1.66 11.47 -16.11
C SER A 26 0.74 10.25 -16.17
N ILE A 27 1.24 9.07 -15.79
CA ILE A 27 0.42 7.87 -15.49
C ILE A 27 0.09 7.85 -13.99
N ILE A 28 -1.15 7.48 -13.65
CA ILE A 28 -1.76 7.56 -12.30
C ILE A 28 -1.85 6.15 -11.68
N MET A 29 -1.46 5.99 -10.40
CA MET A 29 -1.76 4.79 -9.59
C MET A 29 -2.68 5.16 -8.42
N TYR A 30 -3.57 4.24 -8.00
CA TYR A 30 -4.56 4.45 -6.93
C TYR A 30 -4.28 3.54 -5.70
N VAL A 31 -4.55 4.05 -4.49
CA VAL A 31 -4.60 3.29 -3.22
C VAL A 31 -5.85 3.76 -2.46
N GLN A 32 -6.48 2.93 -1.64
CA GLN A 32 -7.69 3.25 -0.85
C GLN A 32 -7.41 3.17 0.67
N MET A 33 -8.07 4.03 1.47
CA MET A 33 -8.19 3.91 2.94
C MET A 33 -9.62 4.26 3.38
N ALA A 34 -10.18 3.55 4.36
CA ALA A 34 -11.44 3.92 5.03
C ALA A 34 -11.14 4.72 6.31
N THR A 35 -11.80 5.87 6.52
CA THR A 35 -11.51 6.77 7.64
C THR A 35 -12.62 6.76 8.71
N SER A 36 -12.20 6.80 9.97
CA SER A 36 -13.04 7.10 11.16
C SER A 36 -13.36 8.60 11.23
N THR A 37 -14.50 9.00 11.79
CA THR A 37 -14.81 10.42 12.09
C THR A 37 -13.81 10.99 13.11
N ILE A 38 -13.02 11.99 12.71
CA ILE A 38 -12.06 12.69 13.59
C ILE A 38 -12.55 14.12 13.79
N ARG A 39 -12.62 14.58 15.05
CA ARG A 39 -12.91 15.98 15.42
C ARG A 39 -11.66 16.60 16.05
N TYR A 40 -11.42 17.89 15.76
CA TYR A 40 -10.31 18.68 16.29
C TYR A 40 -10.84 19.97 16.91
N GLY A 41 -10.23 20.44 17.98
CA GLY A 41 -10.63 21.69 18.65
C GLY A 41 -10.36 21.65 20.15
N MET A 42 -10.27 22.83 20.75
CA MET A 42 -10.19 22.97 22.21
C MET A 42 -11.50 22.46 22.82
N GLY A 43 -11.41 21.56 23.82
CA GLY A 43 -12.59 21.03 24.51
C GLY A 43 -13.27 19.83 23.85
N VAL A 44 -12.84 19.38 22.67
CA VAL A 44 -13.47 18.24 21.95
C VAL A 44 -13.51 16.95 22.78
N THR A 45 -12.52 16.69 23.63
CA THR A 45 -12.51 15.51 24.52
C THR A 45 -13.58 15.56 25.61
N GLN A 46 -14.11 16.75 25.94
CA GLN A 46 -15.20 16.93 26.92
C GLN A 46 -16.58 16.61 26.33
N GLU A 47 -16.72 16.68 25.01
CA GLU A 47 -17.98 16.42 24.30
C GLU A 47 -18.33 14.93 24.23
N VAL A 48 -17.32 14.06 24.35
CA VAL A 48 -17.41 12.61 24.16
C VAL A 48 -18.50 11.97 25.03
N GLY A 49 -18.69 12.44 26.27
CA GLY A 49 -19.74 11.92 27.16
C GLY A 49 -21.16 12.20 26.64
N MET A 50 -21.41 13.42 26.15
CA MET A 50 -22.70 13.80 25.58
C MET A 50 -22.95 13.10 24.24
N ASP A 51 -21.90 12.90 23.43
CA ASP A 51 -21.99 12.15 22.18
C ASP A 51 -22.50 10.72 22.43
N PHE A 52 -21.98 10.03 23.45
CA PHE A 52 -22.43 8.66 23.79
C PHE A 52 -23.83 8.60 24.41
N GLN A 53 -24.24 9.62 25.16
CA GLN A 53 -25.63 9.75 25.62
C GLN A 53 -26.58 9.91 24.44
N ASN A 54 -26.26 10.80 23.50
CA ASN A 54 -27.06 11.03 22.31
C ASN A 54 -27.14 9.80 21.40
N MET A 55 -26.08 8.98 21.38
CA MET A 55 -26.06 7.69 20.67
C MET A 55 -26.79 6.56 21.43
N GLY A 56 -27.26 6.79 22.66
CA GLY A 56 -27.92 5.76 23.48
C GLY A 56 -27.02 4.59 23.85
N ALA A 57 -25.70 4.81 23.92
CA ALA A 57 -24.73 3.76 24.16
C ALA A 57 -24.79 3.27 25.63
N LYS A 58 -25.07 1.98 25.84
CA LYS A 58 -25.24 1.39 27.17
C LYS A 58 -23.96 0.82 27.78
N LYS A 59 -23.02 0.41 26.93
CA LYS A 59 -21.71 -0.14 27.32
C LYS A 59 -20.68 0.28 26.28
N VAL A 60 -19.66 1.01 26.70
CA VAL A 60 -18.65 1.59 25.80
C VAL A 60 -17.27 1.00 26.10
N CYS A 61 -16.55 0.55 25.09
CA CYS A 61 -15.16 0.14 25.24
C CYS A 61 -14.25 1.32 24.86
N LEU A 62 -13.48 1.82 25.83
CA LEU A 62 -12.50 2.88 25.60
C LEU A 62 -11.16 2.25 25.28
N MET A 63 -10.69 2.52 24.08
CA MET A 63 -9.54 1.87 23.47
C MET A 63 -8.37 2.86 23.40
N THR A 64 -7.29 2.63 24.16
CA THR A 64 -6.08 3.48 24.19
C THR A 64 -4.79 2.67 24.21
N ASP A 65 -3.68 3.26 23.78
CA ASP A 65 -2.34 2.72 24.07
C ASP A 65 -1.85 3.14 25.47
N LYS A 66 -0.81 2.45 25.96
CA LYS A 66 -0.23 2.63 27.31
C LYS A 66 0.38 4.01 27.56
N THR A 67 0.79 4.71 26.50
CA THR A 67 1.39 6.03 26.60
C THR A 67 0.30 7.08 26.60
N VAL A 68 -0.63 7.03 25.64
CA VAL A 68 -1.76 7.98 25.55
C VAL A 68 -2.72 7.82 26.72
N GLY A 69 -2.89 6.61 27.25
CA GLY A 69 -3.70 6.34 28.45
C GLY A 69 -3.29 7.16 29.68
N LYS A 70 -2.04 7.63 29.74
CA LYS A 70 -1.50 8.43 30.85
C LYS A 70 -1.55 9.94 30.59
N LEU A 71 -1.94 10.37 29.39
CA LEU A 71 -1.94 11.78 29.03
C LEU A 71 -3.22 12.48 29.52
N PRO A 72 -3.16 13.80 29.79
CA PRO A 72 -4.34 14.58 30.23
C PRO A 72 -5.60 14.45 29.36
N PRO A 73 -5.52 14.29 28.01
CA PRO A 73 -6.72 14.08 27.19
C PRO A 73 -7.54 12.86 27.61
N MET A 74 -6.91 11.78 28.05
CA MET A 74 -7.62 10.57 28.49
C MET A 74 -8.31 10.78 29.83
N GLN A 75 -7.72 11.55 30.74
CA GLN A 75 -8.37 11.91 32.01
C GLN A 75 -9.66 12.70 31.76
N ILE A 76 -9.61 13.67 30.85
CA ILE A 76 -10.77 14.49 30.47
C ILE A 76 -11.89 13.62 29.87
N VAL A 77 -11.56 12.63 29.04
CA VAL A 77 -12.55 11.70 28.46
C VAL A 77 -13.20 10.85 29.56
N LEU A 78 -12.42 10.30 30.49
CA LEU A 78 -12.93 9.49 31.59
C LEU A 78 -13.87 10.29 32.50
N GLU A 79 -13.50 11.54 32.83
CA GLU A 79 -14.33 12.46 33.60
C GLU A 79 -15.62 12.81 32.86
N ALA A 80 -15.54 13.10 31.56
CA ALA A 80 -16.70 13.42 30.73
C ALA A 80 -17.69 12.23 30.64
N MET A 81 -17.19 11.00 30.48
CA MET A 81 -18.02 9.79 30.44
C MET A 81 -18.66 9.45 31.79
N THR A 82 -17.91 9.65 32.89
CA THR A 82 -18.41 9.45 34.26
C THR A 82 -19.50 10.47 34.59
N LYS A 83 -19.28 11.75 34.25
CA LYS A 83 -20.28 12.81 34.40
C LYS A 83 -21.55 12.56 33.59
N ALA A 84 -21.39 11.91 32.43
CA ALA A 84 -22.49 11.49 31.57
C ALA A 84 -23.17 10.18 32.01
N GLY A 85 -22.70 9.51 33.07
CA GLY A 85 -23.31 8.26 33.55
C GLY A 85 -23.19 7.08 32.58
N ILE A 86 -22.20 7.09 31.69
CA ILE A 86 -21.98 6.02 30.72
C ILE A 86 -21.14 4.90 31.36
N ASN A 87 -21.57 3.65 31.24
CA ASN A 87 -20.79 2.51 31.69
C ASN A 87 -19.70 2.18 30.65
N PHE A 88 -18.43 2.17 31.06
CA PHE A 88 -17.31 1.93 30.15
C PHE A 88 -16.22 1.04 30.74
N GLU A 89 -15.51 0.34 29.86
CA GLU A 89 -14.32 -0.45 30.18
C GLU A 89 -13.13 0.08 29.38
N VAL A 90 -12.00 0.31 30.05
CA VAL A 90 -10.77 0.80 29.39
C VAL A 90 -9.89 -0.38 29.02
N TYR A 91 -9.54 -0.47 27.74
CA TYR A 91 -8.53 -1.38 27.22
C TYR A 91 -7.32 -0.55 26.78
N ASP A 92 -6.24 -0.60 27.57
CA ASP A 92 -5.05 0.23 27.44
C ASP A 92 -3.86 -0.45 26.74
N ASN A 93 -4.04 -1.72 26.35
CA ASN A 93 -3.01 -2.53 25.71
C ASN A 93 -3.13 -2.49 24.18
N ILE A 94 -3.60 -1.38 23.64
CA ILE A 94 -3.66 -1.18 22.19
C ILE A 94 -2.29 -0.80 21.69
N ARG A 95 -1.90 -1.45 20.60
CA ARG A 95 -0.73 -1.07 19.83
C ARG A 95 -1.20 -0.31 18.60
N VAL A 96 -0.72 0.92 18.46
CA VAL A 96 -0.90 1.69 17.23
C VAL A 96 0.06 1.11 16.21
N GLU A 97 -0.49 0.46 15.18
CA GLU A 97 0.23 0.27 13.91
C GLU A 97 0.62 1.68 13.42
N PRO A 98 1.92 2.04 13.40
CA PRO A 98 3.02 1.21 12.90
C PRO A 98 4.09 1.01 13.99
N THR A 99 4.04 -0.10 14.73
CA THR A 99 5.25 -0.54 15.43
C THR A 99 5.86 -1.62 14.58
N ASP A 100 6.99 -1.28 13.97
CA ASP A 100 7.77 -1.90 12.90
C ASP A 100 8.20 -3.39 13.09
N SER A 101 7.48 -4.14 13.92
CA SER A 101 7.82 -5.52 14.27
C SER A 101 6.81 -6.55 13.77
N ARG A 102 5.48 -6.37 13.86
CA ARG A 102 4.51 -7.38 13.37
C ARG A 102 3.10 -6.82 13.11
N SER A 103 2.66 -6.86 11.85
CA SER A 103 1.24 -6.85 11.46
C SER A 103 0.56 -8.15 11.94
N LEU A 104 -0.75 -8.09 12.22
CA LEU A 104 -1.55 -9.28 12.55
C LEU A 104 -2.01 -10.07 11.32
N ASP A 105 -1.79 -9.52 10.12
CA ASP A 105 -2.18 -10.11 8.84
C ASP A 105 -3.67 -10.51 8.81
N ASP A 106 -4.54 -9.68 9.39
CA ASP A 106 -5.99 -9.92 9.56
C ASP A 106 -6.84 -9.39 8.39
N ASP A 107 -6.29 -8.48 7.57
CA ASP A 107 -6.91 -7.95 6.34
C ASP A 107 -6.31 -8.62 5.08
N MET A 108 -6.54 -9.93 4.95
CA MET A 108 -6.02 -10.71 3.83
C MET A 108 -6.93 -10.63 2.60
N LEU A 109 -6.46 -9.97 1.55
CA LEU A 109 -7.07 -10.00 0.23
C LEU A 109 -6.31 -10.96 -0.70
N LEU A 110 -6.65 -12.24 -0.64
CA LEU A 110 -6.04 -13.27 -1.47
C LEU A 110 -6.81 -13.44 -2.79
N PRO A 111 -6.19 -13.26 -3.97
CA PRO A 111 -6.86 -13.48 -5.25
C PRO A 111 -7.19 -14.96 -5.48
N PHE A 112 -6.45 -15.86 -4.83
CA PHE A 112 -6.69 -17.31 -4.86
C PHE A 112 -6.71 -17.85 -3.42
N PRO A 113 -7.68 -18.72 -3.07
CA PRO A 113 -7.80 -19.25 -1.72
C PRO A 113 -6.68 -20.23 -1.34
N SER A 114 -6.00 -20.82 -2.33
CA SER A 114 -4.75 -21.56 -2.11
C SER A 114 -3.84 -21.44 -3.34
N PHE A 115 -2.52 -21.50 -3.13
CA PHE A 115 -1.52 -21.44 -4.20
C PHE A 115 -1.63 -22.59 -5.20
N GLU A 116 -2.17 -23.73 -4.79
CA GLU A 116 -2.42 -24.89 -5.64
C GLU A 116 -3.50 -24.64 -6.68
N LYS A 117 -4.41 -23.70 -6.43
CA LYS A 117 -5.50 -23.31 -7.34
C LYS A 117 -5.11 -22.19 -8.31
N TRP A 118 -3.83 -21.80 -8.37
CA TRP A 118 -3.37 -20.83 -9.34
C TRP A 118 -3.60 -21.36 -10.77
N PRO A 119 -4.19 -20.58 -11.69
CA PRO A 119 -4.39 -21.00 -13.08
C PRO A 119 -3.05 -21.37 -13.73
N ARG A 120 -2.89 -22.64 -14.10
CA ARG A 120 -1.66 -23.16 -14.74
C ARG A 120 -1.85 -23.33 -16.25
N HIS A 121 -2.58 -22.42 -16.87
CA HIS A 121 -2.69 -22.43 -18.32
C HIS A 121 -1.38 -21.94 -18.94
N SER A 122 -1.05 -22.47 -20.11
CA SER A 122 0.14 -22.04 -20.85
C SER A 122 -0.05 -20.64 -21.41
N HIS A 123 1.05 -19.95 -21.73
CA HIS A 123 1.02 -18.70 -22.49
C HIS A 123 0.22 -18.82 -23.79
N ARG A 124 0.29 -19.98 -24.46
CA ARG A 124 -0.50 -20.29 -25.65
C ARG A 124 -2.00 -20.16 -25.37
N HIS A 125 -2.48 -20.70 -24.26
CA HIS A 125 -3.89 -20.60 -23.90
C HIS A 125 -4.31 -19.14 -23.68
N VAL A 126 -3.48 -18.32 -23.02
CA VAL A 126 -3.77 -16.89 -22.84
C VAL A 126 -3.90 -16.17 -24.17
N ARG A 127 -2.96 -16.41 -25.09
CA ARG A 127 -3.00 -15.84 -26.44
C ARG A 127 -4.23 -16.32 -27.24
N ASP A 128 -4.60 -17.59 -27.12
CA ASP A 128 -5.70 -18.16 -27.91
C ASP A 128 -7.08 -17.79 -27.34
N CYS A 129 -7.17 -17.33 -26.08
CA CYS A 129 -8.42 -16.94 -25.41
C CYS A 129 -8.60 -15.43 -25.23
N GLN A 130 -7.64 -14.60 -25.65
CA GLN A 130 -7.78 -13.14 -25.60
C GLN A 130 -8.67 -12.62 -26.73
N PRO A 131 -9.26 -11.41 -26.60
CA PRO A 131 -10.04 -10.81 -27.68
C PRO A 131 -9.24 -10.67 -28.99
N ASP A 132 -9.86 -11.03 -30.12
CA ASP A 132 -9.22 -11.06 -31.45
C ASP A 132 -8.58 -9.72 -31.86
N ILE A 133 -9.06 -8.60 -31.33
CA ILE A 133 -8.52 -7.25 -31.58
C ILE A 133 -7.03 -7.10 -31.21
N PHE A 134 -6.52 -7.94 -30.30
CA PHE A 134 -5.13 -7.92 -29.87
C PHE A 134 -4.24 -8.88 -30.69
N GLY A 135 -4.82 -9.63 -31.62
CA GLY A 135 -4.12 -10.62 -32.44
C GLY A 135 -3.34 -11.61 -31.59
N ASN A 136 -2.04 -11.78 -31.90
CA ASN A 136 -1.14 -12.69 -31.16
C ASN A 136 -0.34 -11.99 -30.04
N ALA A 137 -0.48 -10.68 -29.87
CA ALA A 137 0.26 -9.94 -28.87
C ALA A 137 -0.48 -10.04 -27.52
N THR A 138 0.18 -10.60 -26.51
CA THR A 138 -0.36 -10.70 -25.14
C THR A 138 0.23 -9.64 -24.21
N HIS A 139 0.84 -8.60 -24.77
CA HIS A 139 1.46 -7.52 -24.02
C HIS A 139 1.49 -6.24 -24.86
N GLU A 140 1.55 -5.12 -24.16
CA GLU A 140 1.69 -3.78 -24.73
C GLU A 140 3.07 -3.21 -24.39
N THR A 141 3.55 -2.33 -25.28
CA THR A 141 4.84 -1.67 -25.09
C THR A 141 4.71 -0.17 -25.28
N PHE A 142 5.34 0.58 -24.37
CA PHE A 142 5.33 2.04 -24.38
C PHE A 142 6.76 2.57 -24.21
N PRO A 143 7.17 3.62 -24.92
CA PRO A 143 8.45 4.26 -24.64
C PRO A 143 8.40 4.93 -23.26
N ALA A 144 9.39 4.65 -22.39
CA ALA A 144 9.53 5.40 -21.14
C ALA A 144 9.77 6.88 -21.41
N HIS A 145 9.17 7.72 -20.57
CA HIS A 145 9.43 9.16 -20.57
C HIS A 145 10.91 9.44 -20.27
N ARG A 146 11.59 10.15 -21.19
CA ARG A 146 13.00 10.54 -21.08
C ARG A 146 13.12 12.06 -21.13
N ASN A 147 12.73 12.74 -20.05
CA ASN A 147 12.96 14.18 -19.96
C ASN A 147 14.22 14.46 -19.15
N SER A 148 15.30 14.84 -19.83
CA SER A 148 16.58 15.23 -19.23
C SER A 148 16.53 16.56 -18.49
N ASN A 149 15.48 17.37 -18.71
CA ASN A 149 15.29 18.66 -18.04
C ASN A 149 14.47 18.51 -16.74
N ILE A 150 14.07 17.28 -16.38
CA ILE A 150 13.38 16.97 -15.13
C ILE A 150 14.26 16.17 -14.20
N THR A 151 14.31 16.60 -12.95
CA THR A 151 15.24 16.01 -11.98
C THR A 151 14.62 15.70 -10.65
N VAL A 152 13.41 16.19 -10.42
CA VAL A 152 12.62 15.63 -9.34
C VAL A 152 12.29 14.22 -9.83
N PRO A 153 12.81 13.17 -9.16
CA PRO A 153 12.71 11.79 -9.65
C PRO A 153 11.24 11.32 -9.72
N SER A 154 10.39 11.91 -8.88
CA SER A 154 8.96 11.69 -8.92
C SER A 154 8.18 12.79 -8.22
N THR A 155 6.94 13.00 -8.63
CA THR A 155 5.99 13.90 -7.94
C THR A 155 4.80 13.09 -7.43
N THR A 156 4.50 13.19 -6.14
CA THR A 156 3.36 12.52 -5.52
C THR A 156 2.26 13.52 -5.22
N ARG A 157 1.02 13.19 -5.55
CA ARG A 157 -0.16 13.97 -5.17
C ARG A 157 -1.17 13.11 -4.44
N TYR A 158 -1.72 13.67 -3.37
CA TYR A 158 -2.85 13.10 -2.67
C TYR A 158 -4.16 13.48 -3.35
N PHE A 159 -5.13 12.58 -3.35
CA PHE A 159 -6.48 12.86 -3.82
C PHE A 159 -7.53 12.25 -2.90
N VAL A 160 -8.70 12.89 -2.93
CA VAL A 160 -9.95 12.36 -2.37
C VAL A 160 -10.95 12.34 -3.51
N THR A 161 -11.55 11.18 -3.76
CA THR A 161 -12.58 11.01 -4.78
C THR A 161 -13.83 10.39 -4.18
N LYS A 162 -15.00 10.65 -4.77
CA LYS A 162 -16.23 9.98 -4.38
C LYS A 162 -16.38 8.69 -5.20
N VAL A 163 -16.52 7.57 -4.51
CA VAL A 163 -16.71 6.24 -5.08
C VAL A 163 -18.12 5.78 -4.72
N VAL A 164 -18.86 5.27 -5.69
CA VAL A 164 -20.18 4.66 -5.48
C VAL A 164 -19.97 3.17 -5.35
N ASP A 165 -20.49 2.57 -4.29
CA ASP A 165 -20.44 1.11 -4.12
C ASP A 165 -21.60 0.39 -4.84
N SER A 166 -21.62 -0.94 -4.79
CA SER A 166 -22.65 -1.76 -5.41
C SER A 166 -24.05 -1.59 -4.84
N LEU A 167 -24.20 -0.82 -3.75
CA LEU A 167 -25.48 -0.50 -3.10
C LEU A 167 -25.83 0.98 -3.29
N ASP A 168 -25.25 1.64 -4.30
CA ASP A 168 -25.41 3.06 -4.61
C ASP A 168 -25.01 4.01 -3.47
N LYS A 169 -24.21 3.54 -2.50
CA LYS A 169 -23.74 4.39 -1.41
C LYS A 169 -22.46 5.10 -1.81
N VAL A 170 -22.48 6.42 -1.65
CA VAL A 170 -21.32 7.28 -1.89
C VAL A 170 -20.35 7.18 -0.71
N LYS A 171 -19.11 6.81 -1.00
CA LYS A 171 -17.99 6.73 -0.06
C LYS A 171 -16.84 7.60 -0.56
N ASN A 172 -16.02 8.10 0.36
CA ASN A 172 -14.77 8.76 -0.01
C ASN A 172 -13.68 7.70 -0.21
N GLY A 173 -13.07 7.69 -1.40
CA GLY A 173 -11.83 7.00 -1.71
C GLY A 173 -10.65 7.96 -1.54
N TYR A 174 -9.65 7.54 -0.78
CA TYR A 174 -8.47 8.33 -0.47
C TYR A 174 -7.23 7.63 -1.00
N GLY A 175 -6.38 8.35 -1.74
CA GLY A 175 -5.20 7.75 -2.32
C GLY A 175 -4.10 8.74 -2.68
N HIS A 176 -3.02 8.19 -3.21
CA HIS A 176 -1.92 8.95 -3.78
C HIS A 176 -1.65 8.45 -5.19
N TYR A 177 -1.35 9.36 -6.10
CA TYR A 177 -0.72 9.00 -7.37
C TYR A 177 0.67 9.61 -7.43
N THR A 178 1.63 8.80 -7.89
CA THR A 178 3.02 9.21 -8.03
C THR A 178 3.41 9.11 -9.50
N VAL A 179 3.91 10.22 -10.02
CA VAL A 179 4.42 10.33 -11.39
C VAL A 179 5.93 10.15 -11.33
N ILE A 180 6.46 9.20 -12.11
CA ILE A 180 7.89 8.86 -12.12
C ILE A 180 8.54 9.45 -13.37
N ASN A 181 9.62 10.20 -13.16
CA ASN A 181 10.38 10.82 -14.24
C ASN A 181 11.61 9.99 -14.57
N ASN A 182 11.90 9.78 -15.85
CA ASN A 182 13.02 8.96 -16.32
C ASN A 182 13.06 7.56 -15.65
N PRO A 183 11.97 6.76 -15.79
CA PRO A 183 11.82 5.53 -15.01
C PRO A 183 12.90 4.49 -15.34
N LEU A 184 13.57 4.55 -16.50
CA LEU A 184 14.74 3.72 -16.77
C LEU A 184 15.89 3.93 -15.77
N ARG A 185 16.00 5.13 -15.18
CA ARG A 185 17.04 5.50 -14.21
C ARG A 185 16.52 5.61 -12.78
N THR A 186 15.25 5.93 -12.61
CA THR A 186 14.67 6.23 -11.31
C THR A 186 13.77 5.12 -10.77
N PHE A 187 13.26 4.19 -11.58
CA PHE A 187 12.43 3.09 -11.09
C PHE A 187 13.26 1.83 -10.85
N SER A 188 13.01 1.16 -9.73
CA SER A 188 13.58 -0.15 -9.42
C SER A 188 12.57 -1.02 -8.67
N VAL A 189 12.64 -2.33 -8.88
CA VAL A 189 11.92 -3.32 -8.07
C VAL A 189 12.96 -4.03 -7.22
N VAL A 190 12.74 -4.10 -5.91
CA VAL A 190 13.75 -4.58 -4.96
C VAL A 190 13.23 -5.71 -4.09
N GLU A 191 14.14 -6.61 -3.75
CA GLU A 191 13.90 -7.72 -2.83
C GLU A 191 13.62 -7.23 -1.39
N PRO A 192 12.82 -7.98 -0.61
CA PRO A 192 12.48 -7.60 0.77
C PRO A 192 13.72 -7.62 1.67
N GLY A 193 14.05 -6.47 2.25
CA GLY A 193 15.20 -6.33 3.16
C GLY A 193 16.59 -6.45 2.48
N GLY A 194 16.68 -6.33 1.16
CA GLY A 194 17.95 -6.34 0.42
C GLY A 194 18.23 -7.65 -0.30
N SER A 195 19.48 -7.84 -0.73
CA SER A 195 19.91 -8.97 -1.55
C SER A 195 19.56 -10.32 -0.93
N ASN A 196 19.15 -11.27 -1.76
CA ASN A 196 18.69 -12.61 -1.37
C ASN A 196 17.42 -12.63 -0.53
N GLY A 197 16.73 -11.51 -0.35
CA GLY A 197 15.48 -11.44 0.40
C GLY A 197 14.44 -12.44 -0.10
N CYS A 198 14.35 -12.66 -1.42
CA CYS A 198 13.43 -13.65 -1.96
C CYS A 198 13.91 -15.10 -1.79
N ILE A 199 15.22 -15.36 -1.83
CA ILE A 199 15.79 -16.71 -1.62
C ILE A 199 15.61 -17.14 -0.16
N GLU A 200 15.78 -16.21 0.76
CA GLU A 200 15.64 -16.45 2.20
C GLU A 200 14.18 -16.41 2.68
N HIS A 201 13.21 -16.23 1.77
CA HIS A 201 11.79 -16.04 2.09
C HIS A 201 11.55 -14.94 3.13
N ARG A 202 12.35 -13.87 3.07
CA ARG A 202 12.33 -12.79 4.05
C ARG A 202 11.10 -11.92 3.84
N ARG A 203 10.42 -11.57 4.93
CA ARG A 203 9.42 -10.49 4.95
C ARG A 203 10.00 -9.25 5.60
N ARG A 204 9.73 -8.09 5.01
CA ARG A 204 10.18 -6.80 5.54
C ARG A 204 9.22 -5.68 5.14
N THR A 205 9.07 -4.70 6.04
CA THR A 205 8.27 -3.52 5.76
C THR A 205 8.87 -2.70 4.61
N VAL A 206 8.01 -2.02 3.85
CA VAL A 206 8.41 -1.11 2.77
C VAL A 206 9.33 -0.02 3.30
N GLU A 207 9.06 0.49 4.50
CA GLU A 207 9.89 1.50 5.16
C GLU A 207 11.33 1.00 5.34
N ASN A 208 11.51 -0.12 6.04
CA ASN A 208 12.83 -0.70 6.29
C ASN A 208 13.61 -1.01 5.00
N THR A 209 12.93 -1.58 4.01
CA THR A 209 13.56 -1.90 2.72
C THR A 209 13.93 -0.63 1.95
N SER A 210 13.11 0.43 2.06
CA SER A 210 13.32 1.67 1.33
C SER A 210 14.44 2.53 1.91
N GLN A 211 14.62 2.52 3.23
CA GLN A 211 15.74 3.22 3.89
C GLN A 211 17.11 2.71 3.40
N ALA A 212 17.26 1.40 3.21
CA ALA A 212 18.51 0.80 2.73
C ALA A 212 18.94 1.24 1.31
N ARG A 213 18.03 1.80 0.52
CA ARG A 213 18.28 2.26 -0.87
C ARG A 213 17.97 3.74 -1.09
N THR A 214 17.79 4.51 -0.01
CA THR A 214 17.53 5.96 -0.03
C THR A 214 16.42 6.33 -1.04
N CYS A 215 15.27 5.65 -0.91
CA CYS A 215 14.17 5.79 -1.85
C CYS A 215 13.44 7.12 -1.66
N HIS A 216 13.06 7.77 -2.75
CA HIS A 216 12.22 8.97 -2.71
C HIS A 216 10.75 8.62 -2.47
N VAL A 217 10.26 7.57 -3.13
CA VAL A 217 8.92 6.98 -2.91
C VAL A 217 9.05 5.47 -2.97
N ALA A 218 8.37 4.76 -2.08
CA ALA A 218 8.35 3.31 -2.06
C ALA A 218 6.93 2.80 -1.77
N VAL A 219 6.52 1.76 -2.48
CA VAL A 219 5.23 1.08 -2.28
C VAL A 219 5.41 -0.42 -2.32
N ASN A 220 4.50 -1.13 -1.65
CA ASN A 220 4.37 -2.57 -1.77
C ASN A 220 4.01 -2.93 -3.22
N ALA A 221 4.45 -4.10 -3.70
CA ALA A 221 4.31 -4.49 -5.10
C ALA A 221 3.87 -5.96 -5.27
N GLY A 222 4.81 -6.85 -5.54
CA GLY A 222 4.51 -8.23 -5.92
C GLY A 222 3.89 -9.05 -4.80
N PHE A 223 3.10 -10.06 -5.19
CA PHE A 223 2.54 -11.04 -4.27
C PHE A 223 3.65 -11.92 -3.68
N PHE A 224 3.38 -12.45 -2.49
CA PHE A 224 4.20 -13.41 -1.79
C PHE A 224 3.29 -14.39 -1.04
N ASN A 225 3.83 -15.54 -0.66
CA ASN A 225 3.14 -16.46 0.21
C ASN A 225 3.14 -15.90 1.64
N THR A 226 1.96 -15.56 2.15
CA THR A 226 1.81 -14.92 3.47
C THR A 226 2.21 -15.82 4.63
N HIS A 227 2.16 -17.15 4.44
CA HIS A 227 2.57 -18.13 5.44
C HIS A 227 4.09 -18.40 5.41
N THR A 228 4.66 -18.55 4.22
CA THR A 228 6.07 -18.96 4.09
C THR A 228 7.03 -17.81 3.83
N GLY A 229 6.54 -16.65 3.40
CA GLY A 229 7.36 -15.51 2.96
C GLY A 229 7.94 -15.64 1.55
N ALA A 230 7.65 -16.72 0.83
CA ALA A 230 8.19 -16.94 -0.50
C ALA A 230 7.67 -15.91 -1.51
N CYS A 231 8.55 -15.25 -2.24
CA CYS A 231 8.20 -14.36 -3.35
C CYS A 231 7.47 -15.13 -4.46
N LEU A 232 6.59 -14.45 -5.22
CA LEU A 232 5.81 -15.06 -6.31
C LEU A 232 5.91 -14.27 -7.59
N GLY A 233 5.80 -14.97 -8.72
CA GLY A 233 5.88 -14.37 -10.05
C GLY A 233 7.31 -14.14 -10.51
N ASN A 234 7.45 -13.40 -11.60
CA ASN A 234 8.75 -13.05 -12.18
C ASN A 234 9.31 -11.83 -11.45
N LEU A 235 10.59 -11.89 -11.08
CA LEU A 235 11.28 -10.76 -10.44
C LEU A 235 12.63 -10.51 -11.09
N VAL A 236 12.83 -9.27 -11.54
CA VAL A 236 14.11 -8.76 -12.04
C VAL A 236 14.44 -7.49 -11.26
N THR A 237 15.62 -7.47 -10.63
CA THR A 237 16.13 -6.34 -9.86
C THR A 237 17.43 -5.88 -10.48
N ASP A 238 17.50 -4.60 -10.86
CA ASP A 238 18.70 -3.96 -11.42
C ASP A 238 19.36 -4.77 -12.57
N GLY A 239 18.53 -5.38 -13.42
CA GLY A 239 18.95 -6.21 -14.56
C GLY A 239 19.31 -7.66 -14.24
N LYS A 240 19.23 -8.08 -12.96
CA LYS A 240 19.44 -9.48 -12.55
C LYS A 240 18.10 -10.19 -12.39
N ARG A 241 17.95 -11.37 -12.99
CA ARG A 241 16.80 -12.25 -12.75
C ARG A 241 16.92 -12.85 -11.36
N ILE A 242 16.03 -12.47 -10.46
CA ILE A 242 15.96 -12.95 -9.07
C ILE A 242 15.04 -14.17 -8.97
N GLN A 243 13.89 -14.12 -9.65
CA GLN A 243 12.91 -15.19 -9.63
C GLN A 243 12.26 -15.38 -11.00
N ASP A 244 12.03 -16.64 -11.34
CA ASP A 244 11.30 -17.08 -12.52
C ASP A 244 10.07 -17.88 -12.07
N SER A 245 8.91 -17.49 -12.56
CA SER A 245 7.66 -18.17 -12.23
C SER A 245 7.47 -19.50 -12.97
N GLY A 246 8.33 -19.84 -13.93
CA GLY A 246 8.21 -21.05 -14.73
C GLY A 246 7.04 -20.99 -15.74
N GLY A 247 6.70 -19.79 -16.20
CA GLY A 247 5.63 -19.58 -17.18
C GLY A 247 4.22 -19.51 -16.58
N ILE A 248 4.10 -19.16 -15.30
CA ILE A 248 2.79 -18.81 -14.72
C ILE A 248 2.32 -17.49 -15.35
N GLN A 249 1.07 -17.49 -15.83
CA GLN A 249 0.51 -16.38 -16.59
C GLN A 249 -0.25 -15.41 -15.67
N ASN A 250 0.43 -14.31 -15.30
CA ASN A 250 -0.12 -13.19 -14.55
C ASN A 250 0.26 -11.88 -15.23
N ALA A 251 -0.44 -10.81 -14.89
CA ALA A 251 -0.05 -9.48 -15.32
C ALA A 251 1.36 -9.14 -14.81
N ASN A 252 2.23 -8.76 -15.74
CA ASN A 252 3.59 -8.30 -15.48
C ASN A 252 3.72 -6.82 -15.82
N PHE A 253 4.70 -6.20 -15.18
CA PHE A 253 5.18 -4.87 -15.51
C PHE A 253 6.71 -4.91 -15.51
N GLY A 254 7.34 -4.38 -16.55
CA GLY A 254 8.80 -4.33 -16.65
C GLY A 254 9.28 -3.15 -17.48
N ILE A 255 10.56 -2.82 -17.30
CA ILE A 255 11.27 -1.83 -18.13
C ILE A 255 12.46 -2.54 -18.76
N ARG A 256 12.49 -2.59 -20.10
CA ARG A 256 13.60 -3.15 -20.86
C ARG A 256 14.83 -2.23 -20.79
N LYS A 257 16.00 -2.76 -21.15
CA LYS A 257 17.28 -2.03 -21.13
C LYS A 257 17.28 -0.79 -22.04
N ASP A 258 16.49 -0.82 -23.10
CA ASP A 258 16.26 0.28 -24.02
C ASP A 258 15.23 1.30 -23.49
N GLY A 259 14.73 1.17 -22.26
CA GLY A 259 13.70 2.05 -21.70
C GLY A 259 12.29 1.78 -22.20
N THR A 260 12.03 0.68 -22.93
CA THR A 260 10.66 0.30 -23.28
C THR A 260 9.95 -0.26 -22.05
N ILE A 261 8.82 0.33 -21.67
CA ILE A 261 7.90 -0.19 -20.66
C ILE A 261 7.09 -1.31 -21.31
N VAL A 262 6.97 -2.44 -20.61
CA VAL A 262 6.20 -3.62 -21.04
C VAL A 262 5.15 -3.93 -19.99
N VAL A 263 3.90 -4.07 -20.42
CA VAL A 263 2.76 -4.42 -19.56
C VAL A 263 1.97 -5.55 -20.21
N GLY A 264 1.64 -6.60 -19.46
CA GLY A 264 0.91 -7.77 -19.98
C GLY A 264 1.00 -8.96 -19.05
#